data_AF-A0ABD0NWY0-F1
#
_entry.id   AF-A0ABD0NWY0-F1
#
_cell.length_a   1.000
_cell.length_b   1.000
_cell.length_c   1.000
_cell.angle_alpha   90.00
_cell.angle_beta   90.00
_cell.angle_gamma   90.00
#
_symmetry.space_group_name_H-M   'P 1'
#
loop_
_entity.id
_entity.type
_entity.pdbx_description
1 polymer ?
#
loop_
_entity_poly.entity_id
_entity_poly.type
_entity_poly.pdbx_seq_one_letter_code
_entity_poly.pdbx_strand_id
1 'polypeptide(L)' 'DPGVPQFGFKVNDQGHFSGSTITYKCDPGYTLHGSGVLKCMTGERRAWDNPLPSCI' A
#
# COMPACT_ATOMS: atom_id res chain seq x y z
N ASP A 1 9.13 -3.03 3.07
CA ASP A 1 8.25 -2.74 1.91
C ASP A 1 7.05 -3.67 2.02
N PRO A 2 5.79 -3.18 2.00
CA PRO A 2 4.61 -4.07 2.03
C PRO A 2 4.48 -4.91 0.76
N GLY A 3 5.21 -4.59 -0.31
CA GLY A 3 5.17 -5.30 -1.59
C GLY A 3 4.12 -4.73 -2.53
N VAL A 4 3.67 -5.55 -3.48
CA VAL A 4 2.68 -5.20 -4.51
C VAL A 4 1.57 -6.25 -4.50
N PRO A 5 0.28 -5.86 -4.49
CA PRO A 5 -0.82 -6.81 -4.60
C PRO A 5 -0.72 -7.61 -5.90
N GLN A 6 -1.14 -8.88 -5.86
CA GLN A 6 -1.35 -9.64 -7.08
C GLN A 6 -2.42 -8.96 -7.93
N PHE A 7 -2.22 -8.86 -9.26
CA PHE A 7 -3.11 -8.14 -10.18
C PHE A 7 -3.29 -6.66 -9.85
N GLY A 8 -2.24 -6.03 -9.32
CA GLY A 8 -2.20 -4.61 -9.07
C GLY A 8 -0.78 -4.05 -9.07
N PHE A 9 -0.68 -2.75 -8.81
CA PHE A 9 0.56 -1.99 -8.93
C PHE A 9 0.59 -0.81 -7.96
N LYS A 10 1.80 -0.35 -7.62
CA LYS A 10 2.04 0.90 -6.89
C LYS A 10 1.86 2.07 -7.86
N VAL A 11 0.92 2.95 -7.56
CA VAL A 11 0.68 4.19 -8.33
C VAL A 11 1.62 5.30 -7.88
N ASN A 12 1.92 5.33 -6.57
CA ASN A 12 2.80 6.32 -5.98
C ASN A 12 3.50 5.70 -4.78
N ASP A 13 4.83 5.83 -4.69
CA ASP A 13 5.63 5.37 -3.56
C ASP A 13 6.47 6.55 -3.06
N GLN A 14 6.10 7.11 -1.91
CA GLN A 14 6.82 8.22 -1.30
C GLN A 14 8.04 7.75 -0.49
N GLY A 15 8.38 6.46 -0.55
CA GLY A 15 9.46 5.82 0.21
C GLY A 15 8.97 5.04 1.42
N HIS A 16 9.91 4.60 2.25
CA HIS A 16 9.66 3.71 3.39
C HIS A 16 10.16 4.29 4.72
N PHE A 17 9.94 5.59 4.93
CA PHE A 17 10.30 6.32 6.15
C PHE A 17 9.05 6.82 6.87
N SER A 18 9.17 7.16 8.15
CA SER A 18 8.03 7.57 8.99
C SER A 18 7.24 8.71 8.33
N GLY A 19 5.93 8.51 8.15
CA GLY A 19 5.03 9.46 7.52
C GLY A 19 4.90 9.35 6.00
N SER A 20 5.74 8.55 5.31
CA SER A 20 5.58 8.29 3.87
C SER A 20 4.30 7.51 3.58
N THR A 21 3.76 7.66 2.37
CA THR A 21 2.60 6.89 1.90
C THR A 21 2.90 6.14 0.61
N ILE A 22 2.21 5.01 0.43
CA ILE A 22 2.19 4.23 -0.80
C ILE A 22 0.74 4.09 -1.25
N THR A 23 0.47 4.41 -2.50
CA THR A 23 -0.86 4.28 -3.11
C THR A 23 -0.85 3.12 -4.09
N TYR A 24 -1.88 2.29 -4.03
CA TYR A 24 -2.07 1.10 -4.86
C TYR A 24 -3.29 1.23 -5.77
N LYS A 25 -3.23 0.57 -6.91
CA LYS A 25 -4.37 0.31 -7.80
C LYS A 25 -4.33 -1.13 -8.31
N CYS A 26 -5.47 -1.57 -8.79
CA CYS A 26 -5.63 -2.87 -9.42
C CYS A 26 -5.62 -2.75 -10.95
N ASP A 27 -5.24 -3.85 -11.61
CA ASP A 27 -5.35 -3.98 -13.05
C ASP A 27 -6.83 -3.90 -13.51
N PRO A 28 -7.09 -3.52 -14.77
CA PRO A 28 -8.45 -3.49 -15.30
C PRO A 28 -9.15 -4.85 -15.15
N GLY A 29 -10.36 -4.84 -14.59
CA GLY A 29 -11.12 -6.05 -14.31
C GLY A 29 -11.00 -6.57 -12.87
N TYR A 30 -10.08 -6.02 -12.08
CA TYR A 30 -9.95 -6.32 -10.65
C TYR A 30 -10.37 -5.13 -9.79
N THR A 31 -10.90 -5.44 -8.60
CA THR A 31 -11.36 -4.47 -7.60
C THR A 31 -10.44 -4.47 -6.39
N LEU A 32 -10.08 -3.28 -5.93
CA LEU A 32 -9.23 -3.14 -4.74
C LEU A 32 -10.02 -3.47 -3.48
N HIS A 33 -9.52 -4.45 -2.73
CA HIS A 33 -10.03 -4.89 -1.45
C HIS A 33 -9.06 -4.51 -0.33
N GLY A 34 -9.53 -3.74 0.65
CA GLY A 34 -8.72 -3.16 1.72
C GLY A 34 -8.37 -1.69 1.48
N SER A 35 -7.29 -1.20 2.11
CA SER A 35 -6.87 0.19 1.95
C SER A 35 -6.01 0.38 0.70
N GLY A 36 -6.44 1.26 -0.20
CA GLY A 36 -5.68 1.64 -1.39
C GLY A 36 -4.48 2.55 -1.08
N VAL A 37 -4.37 3.03 0.16
CA VAL A 37 -3.25 3.87 0.62
C VAL A 37 -2.73 3.30 1.93
N LEU A 38 -1.42 3.03 1.97
CA LEU A 38 -0.70 2.62 3.17
C LEU A 38 0.14 3.80 3.63
N LYS A 39 0.07 4.14 4.92
CA LYS A 39 0.91 5.15 5.57
C LYS A 39 1.89 4.50 6.52
N CYS A 40 3.16 4.85 6.40
CA CYS A 40 4.19 4.43 7.33
C CYS A 40 3.98 5.16 8.67
N MET A 41 3.62 4.42 9.71
CA MET A 41 3.32 4.97 11.02
C MET A 41 4.54 5.68 11.60
N THR A 42 4.31 6.87 12.18
CA THR A 42 5.33 7.63 12.90
C THR A 42 5.41 7.10 14.34
N GLY A 43 6.47 6.36 14.66
CA GLY A 43 6.69 5.81 16.00
C GLY A 43 7.94 4.94 16.07
N GLU A 44 8.19 4.29 17.21
CA GLU A 44 9.37 3.43 17.41
C GLU A 44 9.37 2.20 16.48
N ARG A 45 8.18 1.75 16.07
CA ARG A 45 8.01 0.63 15.14
C ARG A 45 7.72 1.14 13.74
N ARG A 46 8.62 0.86 12.80
CA ARG A 46 8.35 0.99 11.36
C ARG A 46 7.31 -0.04 10.93
N ALA A 47 6.05 0.37 10.94
CA ALA A 47 4.91 -0.43 10.50
C ALA A 47 4.02 0.41 9.59
N TRP A 48 3.29 -0.26 8.71
CA TRP A 48 2.24 0.38 7.92
C TRP A 48 0.92 0.37 8.69
N ASP A 49 0.13 1.41 8.54
CA ASP A 49 -1.17 1.56 9.19
C ASP A 49 -2.20 0.51 8.74
N ASN A 50 -2.03 -0.02 7.53
CA ASN A 50 -2.86 -1.05 6.92
C ASN A 50 -2.00 -2.18 6.33
N PRO A 51 -2.54 -3.41 6.22
CA PRO A 51 -1.89 -4.47 5.47
C PRO A 51 -1.89 -4.16 3.96
N LEU A 52 -1.09 -4.91 3.20
CA LEU A 52 -1.11 -4.85 1.74
C LEU A 52 -2.54 -5.18 1.24
N PRO A 53 -3.16 -4.33 0.38
CA PRO A 53 -4.47 -4.62 -0.19
C PRO A 53 -4.41 -5.84 -1.10
N SER A 54 -5.57 -6.35 -1.50
CA SER A 54 -5.69 -7.39 -2.53
C SER A 54 -6.52 -6.89 -3.69
N CYS A 55 -6.25 -7.39 -4.89
CA CYS A 55 -7.06 -7.12 -6.07
C CYS A 55 -7.82 -8.41 -6.42
N ILE A 56 -9.15 -8.35 -6.40
CA ILE A 56 -10.07 -9.50 -6.62
C ILE A 56 -11.06 -9.25 -7.75
#